data_AF-A0A2E5YHW8-F1
#
_entry.id   AF-A0A2E5YHW8-F1
#
_cell.length_a   1.000
_cell.length_b   1.000
_cell.length_c   1.000
_cell.angle_alpha   90.00
_cell.angle_beta   90.00
_cell.angle_gamma   90.00
#
_symmetry.space_group_name_H-M   'P 1'
#
loop_
_entity.id
_entity.type
_entity.pdbx_description
1 polymer ?
#
loop_
_entity_poly.entity_id
_entity_poly.type
_entity_poly.pdbx_seq_one_letter_code
_entity_poly.pdbx_strand_id
1 'polypeptide(L)'
;MNLIVPILLAFPSLQDAPIAPAQDPPTLEITLQDALRLGTAYSLALQASEAIEDSARYERDARWARFDWKLRVEGSLTDAQHEGSSELSGAPILDQQDQGLTMSLTRPTTAGPTFEVIYNSEETTTNNSFAYLPHSTTGTLTLGITQSLLAGRGRDYVTSMQFQGENDLAFQSESVRAVRRALVEQVLQAYWSLVSAQGAMESADMGVEYAEEFLKLAQDRYAAGVGLELDILQAQTEVAVRTQTRTQLHIGRMYAEDTLRQFLYTTNSPRAWSEELIAVDELPEFDSEPALPSWEESYLDVRRISPEIRQQELKLSTANRLLHVAESDEQSRLDFQLRISTRGFEKSAFDAWEESIAAEYPSLTAAIRWDLPLSGAEPRARARKTRAEVRNAQLELDSAERKLTSNLRVVMRALELQHLAFKSAESSQELATRQHKIELARYREGRSTAMRVLAAQQVLLEARASMLEARATHVIARGQLEVLLGQHDR
;
A
#
# COMPACT_ATOMS: atom_id res chain seq x y z
N MET A 1 20.42 45.32 -49.35
CA MET A 1 21.45 46.21 -48.77
C MET A 1 21.61 45.78 -47.31
N ASN A 2 22.44 44.76 -47.09
CA ASN A 2 22.73 44.15 -45.79
C ASN A 2 23.93 44.88 -45.19
N LEU A 3 23.78 45.39 -43.97
CA LEU A 3 24.89 45.89 -43.15
C LEU A 3 24.99 44.99 -41.92
N ILE A 4 26.00 44.12 -41.95
CA ILE A 4 26.43 43.27 -40.85
C ILE A 4 27.36 44.10 -39.96
N VAL A 5 27.03 44.21 -38.67
CA VAL A 5 27.92 44.73 -37.62
C VAL A 5 28.18 43.58 -36.65
N PRO A 6 29.44 43.14 -36.44
CA PRO A 6 29.75 42.17 -35.40
C PRO A 6 30.03 42.90 -34.08
N ILE A 7 29.26 42.61 -33.04
CA ILE A 7 29.56 43.02 -31.66
C ILE A 7 30.33 41.88 -31.00
N LEU A 8 31.62 42.12 -30.75
CA LEU A 8 32.48 41.33 -29.86
C LEU A 8 32.00 41.50 -28.42
N LEU A 9 31.46 40.44 -27.81
CA LEU A 9 31.25 40.38 -26.35
C LEU A 9 32.52 39.81 -25.69
N ALA A 10 33.24 40.68 -25.00
CA ALA A 10 34.33 40.31 -24.11
C ALA A 10 33.77 39.62 -22.86
N PHE A 11 34.24 38.40 -22.59
CA PHE A 11 34.06 37.75 -21.29
C PHE A 11 34.97 38.43 -20.26
N PRO A 12 34.47 38.93 -19.12
CA PRO A 12 35.34 39.30 -18.03
C PRO A 12 35.93 38.03 -17.41
N SER A 13 37.24 38.04 -17.21
CA SER A 13 37.98 37.05 -16.44
C SER A 13 37.40 36.94 -15.04
N LEU A 14 36.86 35.76 -14.69
CA LEU A 14 36.51 35.39 -13.32
C LEU A 14 37.79 35.39 -12.48
N GLN A 15 37.92 36.44 -11.68
CA GLN A 15 38.96 36.61 -10.68
C GLN A 15 38.63 35.70 -9.50
N ASP A 16 39.62 34.92 -9.04
CA ASP A 16 39.54 33.98 -7.93
C ASP A 16 38.79 34.56 -6.73
N ALA A 17 37.54 34.11 -6.54
CA ALA A 17 36.87 34.29 -5.27
C ALA A 17 37.50 33.31 -4.26
N PRO A 18 37.94 33.78 -3.08
CA PRO A 18 38.46 32.88 -2.05
C PRO A 18 37.36 31.90 -1.65
N ILE A 19 37.64 30.61 -1.83
CA ILE A 19 36.80 29.51 -1.36
C ILE A 19 36.73 29.65 0.17
N ALA A 20 35.56 30.03 0.68
CA ALA A 20 35.31 30.00 2.12
C ALA A 20 35.58 28.57 2.64
N PRO A 21 36.18 28.39 3.82
CA PRO A 21 36.40 27.06 4.38
C PRO A 21 35.05 26.34 4.42
N ALA A 22 35.00 25.14 3.83
CA ALA A 22 33.83 24.28 3.89
C ALA A 22 33.48 24.11 5.37
N GLN A 23 32.34 24.68 5.79
CA GLN A 23 31.76 24.34 7.07
C GLN A 23 31.47 22.84 7.02
N ASP A 24 31.95 22.09 8.01
CA ASP A 24 31.64 20.67 8.11
C ASP A 24 30.12 20.51 7.97
N PRO A 25 29.66 19.56 7.13
CA PRO A 25 28.24 19.36 6.93
C PRO A 25 27.57 19.12 8.29
N PRO A 26 26.34 19.62 8.50
CA PRO A 26 25.64 19.34 9.75
C PRO A 26 25.51 17.82 9.92
N THR A 27 25.96 17.30 11.06
CA THR A 27 25.89 15.88 11.38
C THR A 27 24.56 15.55 12.05
N LEU A 28 23.93 14.46 11.61
CA LEU A 28 22.73 13.91 12.21
C LEU A 28 23.03 12.53 12.80
N GLU A 29 23.06 12.47 14.13
CA GLU A 29 23.15 11.23 14.88
C GLU A 29 21.78 10.56 14.96
N ILE A 30 21.70 9.28 14.62
CA ILE A 30 20.43 8.54 14.57
C ILE A 30 20.55 7.13 15.18
N THR A 31 19.59 6.80 16.04
CA THR A 31 19.39 5.45 16.59
C THR A 31 18.47 4.64 15.68
N LEU A 32 18.48 3.31 15.81
CA LEU A 32 17.54 2.43 15.11
C LEU A 32 16.09 2.81 15.44
N GLN A 33 15.82 3.15 16.70
CA GLN A 33 14.48 3.53 17.14
C GLN A 33 14.03 4.85 16.48
N ASP A 34 14.93 5.82 16.34
CA ASP A 34 14.66 7.05 15.60
C ASP A 34 14.46 6.78 14.11
N ALA A 35 15.28 5.92 13.50
CA ALA A 35 15.13 5.53 12.10
C ALA A 35 13.79 4.86 11.83
N LEU A 36 13.35 3.93 12.69
CA LEU A 36 12.04 3.29 12.59
C LEU A 36 10.88 4.28 12.79
N ARG A 37 10.99 5.18 13.77
CA ARG A 37 9.98 6.21 14.03
C ARG A 37 9.86 7.20 12.87
N LEU A 38 10.97 7.72 12.37
CA LEU A 38 11.00 8.64 11.23
C LEU A 38 10.55 7.92 9.95
N GLY A 39 11.05 6.72 9.72
CA GLY A 39 10.67 5.85 8.61
C GLY A 39 9.17 5.63 8.52
N THR A 40 8.55 5.23 9.63
CA THR A 40 7.10 5.00 9.68
C THR A 40 6.29 6.29 9.62
N ALA A 41 6.73 7.38 10.24
CA ALA A 41 6.01 8.66 10.21
C ALA A 41 6.04 9.35 8.84
N TYR A 42 7.15 9.22 8.12
CA TYR A 42 7.43 10.01 6.91
C TYR A 42 7.44 9.19 5.61
N SER A 43 7.19 7.89 5.68
CA SER A 43 7.09 7.06 4.47
C SER A 43 5.89 7.46 3.61
N LEU A 44 6.20 7.94 2.40
CA LEU A 44 5.21 8.22 1.35
C LEU A 44 4.44 6.96 0.95
N ALA A 45 5.07 5.78 1.03
CA ALA A 45 4.41 4.51 0.72
C ALA A 45 3.32 4.18 1.76
N LEU A 46 3.57 4.44 3.05
CA LEU A 46 2.57 4.24 4.08
C LEU A 46 1.43 5.25 3.95
N GLN A 47 1.74 6.53 3.76
CA GLN A 47 0.73 7.59 3.56
C GLN A 47 -0.15 7.32 2.33
N ALA A 48 0.44 6.83 1.23
CA ALA A 48 -0.32 6.43 0.05
C ALA A 48 -1.27 5.25 0.34
N SER A 49 -0.81 4.27 1.13
CA SER A 49 -1.65 3.12 1.53
C SER A 49 -2.80 3.55 2.45
N GLU A 50 -2.56 4.49 3.39
CA GLU A 50 -3.60 5.04 4.27
C GLU A 50 -4.64 5.84 3.48
N ALA A 51 -4.22 6.61 2.47
CA ALA A 51 -5.14 7.32 1.58
C ALA A 51 -6.03 6.35 0.76
N ILE A 52 -5.49 5.21 0.35
CA ILE A 52 -6.26 4.14 -0.32
C ILE A 52 -7.26 3.50 0.66
N GLU A 53 -6.87 3.27 1.92
CA GLU A 53 -7.78 2.80 2.96
C GLU A 53 -8.93 3.79 3.21
N ASP A 54 -8.63 5.09 3.30
CA ASP A 54 -9.67 6.12 3.45
C ASP A 54 -10.60 6.20 2.24
N SER A 55 -10.07 6.05 1.02
CA SER A 55 -10.89 5.92 -0.18
C SER A 55 -11.86 4.73 -0.07
N ALA A 56 -11.38 3.56 0.36
CA ALA A 56 -12.21 2.38 0.59
C ALA A 56 -13.24 2.58 1.71
N ARG A 57 -12.91 3.36 2.75
CA ARG A 57 -13.83 3.75 3.83
C ARG A 57 -15.00 4.58 3.27
N TYR A 58 -14.71 5.58 2.44
CA TYR A 58 -15.75 6.38 1.80
C TYR A 58 -16.57 5.58 0.79
N GLU A 59 -15.95 4.64 0.07
CA GLU A 59 -16.67 3.75 -0.84
C GLU A 59 -17.62 2.80 -0.10
N ARG A 60 -17.18 2.23 1.04
CA ARG A 60 -18.05 1.46 1.94
C ARG A 60 -19.27 2.28 2.37
N ASP A 61 -19.06 3.53 2.77
CA ASP A 61 -20.15 4.42 3.21
C ASP A 61 -21.11 4.75 2.06
N ALA A 62 -20.58 5.04 0.87
CA ALA A 62 -21.37 5.23 -0.34
C ALA A 62 -22.19 3.99 -0.71
N ARG A 63 -21.64 2.78 -0.53
CA ARG A 63 -22.39 1.53 -0.74
C ARG A 63 -23.55 1.42 0.27
N TRP A 64 -23.35 1.78 1.53
CA TRP A 64 -24.43 1.79 2.53
C TRP A 64 -25.52 2.83 2.24
N ALA A 65 -25.17 3.98 1.65
CA ALA A 65 -26.12 5.02 1.25
C ALA A 65 -27.16 4.55 0.21
N ARG A 66 -26.98 3.37 -0.41
CA ARG A 66 -28.02 2.73 -1.25
C ARG A 66 -29.36 2.52 -0.51
N PHE A 67 -29.32 2.38 0.81
CA PHE A 67 -30.51 2.16 1.65
C PHE A 67 -31.08 3.45 2.26
N ASP A 68 -30.53 4.60 1.88
CA ASP A 68 -31.05 5.90 2.29
C ASP A 68 -32.32 6.25 1.51
N TRP A 69 -33.07 7.21 2.04
CA TRP A 69 -34.23 7.77 1.36
C TRP A 69 -33.78 8.56 0.13
N LYS A 70 -34.34 8.22 -1.03
CA LYS A 70 -34.12 8.97 -2.28
C LYS A 70 -35.36 9.76 -2.65
N LEU A 71 -35.26 11.09 -2.59
CA LEU A 71 -36.23 12.01 -3.19
C LEU A 71 -35.85 12.24 -4.66
N ARG A 72 -36.78 11.99 -5.57
CA ARG A 72 -36.69 12.39 -6.98
C ARG A 72 -37.88 13.30 -7.28
N VAL A 73 -37.60 14.46 -7.85
CA VAL A 73 -38.59 15.41 -8.36
C VAL A 73 -38.37 15.50 -9.87
N GLU A 74 -39.42 15.29 -10.63
CA GLU A 74 -39.41 15.28 -12.09
C GLU A 74 -40.55 16.16 -12.59
N GLY A 75 -40.23 17.09 -13.48
CA GLY A 75 -41.21 17.96 -14.14
C GLY A 75 -41.19 17.70 -15.63
N SER A 76 -42.36 17.62 -16.24
CA SER A 76 -42.53 17.41 -17.67
C SER A 76 -43.52 18.39 -18.26
N LEU A 77 -43.28 18.82 -19.51
CA LEU A 77 -44.22 19.59 -20.30
C LEU A 77 -44.29 18.92 -21.68
N THR A 78 -45.48 18.54 -22.08
CA THR A 78 -45.78 18.01 -23.40
C THR A 78 -46.79 18.92 -24.05
N ASP A 79 -46.49 19.40 -25.25
CA ASP A 79 -47.42 20.15 -26.08
C ASP A 79 -47.56 19.39 -27.40
N ALA A 80 -48.77 19.01 -27.75
CA ALA A 80 -49.04 18.10 -28.86
C ALA A 80 -50.27 18.50 -29.64
N GLN A 81 -50.10 18.53 -30.97
CA GLN A 81 -51.17 18.80 -31.92
C GLN A 81 -51.39 17.60 -32.81
N HIS A 82 -52.65 17.17 -32.91
CA HIS A 82 -53.05 16.03 -33.73
C HIS A 82 -54.22 16.42 -34.63
N GLU A 83 -54.14 16.09 -35.92
CA GLU A 83 -55.27 16.27 -36.83
C GLU A 83 -56.40 15.29 -36.47
N GLY A 84 -57.62 15.82 -36.35
CA GLY A 84 -58.80 15.02 -36.09
C GLY A 84 -59.15 14.14 -37.30
N SER A 85 -59.31 12.84 -37.10
CA SER A 85 -59.63 11.89 -38.17
C SER A 85 -61.13 11.80 -38.49
N SER A 86 -61.98 12.41 -37.65
CA SER A 86 -63.44 12.45 -37.81
C SER A 86 -64.08 13.60 -37.02
N GLU A 87 -65.37 13.83 -37.24
CA GLU A 87 -66.17 14.79 -36.46
C GLU A 87 -66.28 14.43 -34.96
N LEU A 88 -66.06 13.16 -34.60
CA LEU A 88 -66.03 12.71 -33.20
C LEU A 88 -64.69 12.97 -32.50
N SER A 89 -63.71 13.57 -33.19
CA SER A 89 -62.40 13.89 -32.60
C SER A 89 -62.45 15.09 -31.65
N GLY A 90 -63.57 15.83 -31.63
CA GLY A 90 -63.80 16.94 -30.69
C GLY A 90 -63.17 18.27 -31.10
N ALA A 91 -62.21 18.28 -32.00
CA ALA A 91 -61.69 19.45 -32.71
C ALA A 91 -61.07 19.03 -34.07
N PRO A 92 -61.04 19.89 -35.11
CA PRO A 92 -60.34 19.60 -36.37
C PRO A 92 -58.82 19.45 -36.19
N ILE A 93 -58.24 20.25 -35.30
CA ILE A 93 -56.86 20.11 -34.80
C ILE A 93 -56.99 20.05 -33.28
N LEU A 94 -56.74 18.88 -32.72
CA LEU A 94 -56.73 18.65 -31.29
C LEU A 94 -55.42 19.20 -30.73
N ASP A 95 -55.56 20.22 -29.88
CA ASP A 95 -54.46 20.84 -29.15
C ASP A 95 -54.53 20.34 -27.70
N GLN A 96 -53.45 19.72 -27.24
CA GLN A 96 -53.34 19.20 -25.89
C GLN A 96 -51.98 19.53 -25.30
N GLN A 97 -52.02 20.19 -24.15
CA GLN A 97 -50.84 20.51 -23.37
C GLN A 97 -50.95 19.82 -22.01
N ASP A 98 -49.96 19.02 -21.67
CA ASP A 98 -49.85 18.27 -20.42
C ASP A 98 -48.64 18.76 -19.63
N GLN A 99 -48.87 19.15 -18.38
CA GLN A 99 -47.85 19.56 -17.43
C GLN A 99 -47.83 18.54 -16.28
N GLY A 100 -46.71 17.84 -16.13
CA GLY A 100 -46.50 16.81 -15.12
C GLY A 100 -45.54 17.27 -14.03
N LEU A 101 -45.86 16.95 -12.78
CA LEU A 101 -44.94 17.01 -11.64
C LEU A 101 -45.02 15.68 -10.88
N THR A 102 -43.94 14.91 -10.91
CA THR A 102 -43.79 13.68 -10.13
C THR A 102 -42.79 13.88 -9.01
N MET A 103 -43.24 13.68 -7.77
CA MET A 103 -42.41 13.60 -6.58
C MET A 103 -42.40 12.17 -6.08
N SER A 104 -41.23 11.53 -6.01
CA SER A 104 -41.08 10.15 -5.54
C SER A 104 -40.05 10.05 -4.42
N LEU A 105 -40.44 9.40 -3.34
CA LEU A 105 -39.60 9.07 -2.20
C LEU A 105 -39.48 7.54 -2.12
N THR A 106 -38.27 7.02 -2.37
CA THR A 106 -38.02 5.58 -2.43
C THR A 106 -36.97 5.18 -1.41
N ARG A 107 -37.18 4.03 -0.74
CA ARG A 107 -36.19 3.43 0.16
C ARG A 107 -36.17 1.91 0.05
N PRO A 108 -35.12 1.31 -0.53
CA PRO A 108 -34.82 -0.09 -0.36
C PRO A 108 -34.42 -0.37 1.09
N THR A 109 -34.79 -1.53 1.64
CA THR A 109 -34.35 -1.95 2.98
C THR A 109 -33.34 -3.07 2.93
N THR A 110 -32.55 -3.20 3.99
CA THR A 110 -31.58 -4.31 4.17
C THR A 110 -32.27 -5.68 4.30
N ALA A 111 -33.57 -5.71 4.63
CA ALA A 111 -34.34 -6.93 4.74
C ALA A 111 -34.89 -7.44 3.39
N GLY A 112 -34.87 -6.62 2.34
CA GLY A 112 -35.38 -6.94 1.01
C GLY A 112 -36.50 -6.04 0.48
N PRO A 113 -37.56 -5.70 1.24
CA PRO A 113 -38.64 -4.90 0.68
C PRO A 113 -38.16 -3.48 0.34
N THR A 114 -38.73 -2.93 -0.73
CA THR A 114 -38.56 -1.53 -1.13
C THR A 114 -39.87 -0.78 -0.91
N PHE A 115 -39.78 0.36 -0.21
CA PHE A 115 -40.88 1.27 0.02
C PHE A 115 -40.85 2.41 -0.99
N GLU A 116 -42.01 2.76 -1.53
CA GLU A 116 -42.19 3.91 -2.43
C GLU A 116 -43.38 4.76 -1.99
N VAL A 117 -43.19 6.08 -2.02
CA VAL A 117 -44.26 7.08 -1.92
C VAL A 117 -44.13 7.96 -3.16
N ILE A 118 -45.16 8.02 -3.99
CA ILE A 118 -45.15 8.77 -5.24
C ILE A 118 -46.37 9.67 -5.27
N TYR A 119 -46.15 10.95 -5.50
CA TYR A 119 -47.20 11.90 -5.83
C TYR A 119 -47.01 12.35 -7.28
N ASN A 120 -48.02 12.15 -8.12
CA ASN A 120 -48.04 12.63 -9.50
C ASN A 120 -49.15 13.67 -9.66
N SER A 121 -48.81 14.83 -10.19
CA SER A 121 -49.74 15.88 -10.56
C SER A 121 -49.66 16.09 -12.07
N GLU A 122 -50.75 15.86 -12.77
CA GLU A 122 -50.84 15.98 -14.23
C GLU A 122 -51.93 16.99 -14.58
N GLU A 123 -51.52 18.16 -15.04
CA GLU A 123 -52.40 19.23 -15.48
C GLU A 123 -52.53 19.20 -17.01
N THR A 124 -53.73 18.90 -17.48
CA THR A 124 -54.06 18.80 -18.90
C THR A 124 -54.94 19.96 -19.30
N THR A 125 -54.51 20.68 -20.33
CA THR A 125 -55.35 21.63 -21.07
C THR A 125 -55.59 21.14 -22.48
N THR A 126 -56.85 21.10 -22.90
CA THR A 126 -57.22 20.65 -24.24
C THR A 126 -58.34 21.48 -24.83
N ASN A 127 -58.32 21.63 -26.15
CA ASN A 127 -59.42 22.25 -26.90
C ASN A 127 -60.54 21.26 -27.29
N ASN A 128 -60.47 20.00 -26.82
CA ASN A 128 -61.47 18.97 -27.13
C ASN A 128 -62.86 19.36 -26.59
N SER A 129 -63.83 19.51 -27.49
CA SER A 129 -65.22 19.85 -27.12
C SER A 129 -65.96 18.77 -26.31
N PHE A 130 -65.45 17.54 -26.26
CA PHE A 130 -66.00 16.46 -25.44
C PHE A 130 -65.35 16.34 -24.05
N ALA A 131 -64.34 17.15 -23.72
CA ALA A 131 -63.71 17.12 -22.42
C ALA A 131 -64.66 17.66 -21.33
N TYR A 132 -64.85 16.90 -20.25
CA TYR A 132 -65.67 17.34 -19.10
C TYR A 132 -65.12 18.62 -18.46
N LEU A 133 -63.79 18.68 -18.33
CA LEU A 133 -63.03 19.85 -17.93
C LEU A 133 -61.92 20.09 -18.97
N PRO A 134 -62.03 21.13 -19.81
CA PRO A 134 -60.97 21.48 -20.78
C PRO A 134 -59.64 21.87 -20.14
N HIS A 135 -59.66 22.27 -18.86
CA HIS A 135 -58.50 22.46 -18.01
C HIS A 135 -58.75 21.68 -16.73
N SER A 136 -57.90 20.69 -16.46
CA SER A 136 -58.03 19.81 -15.32
C SER A 136 -56.67 19.39 -14.79
N THR A 137 -56.60 19.11 -13.50
CA THR A 137 -55.46 18.51 -12.82
C THR A 137 -55.87 17.18 -12.23
N THR A 138 -55.13 16.14 -12.57
CA THR A 138 -55.18 14.84 -11.90
C THR A 138 -54.06 14.76 -10.86
N GLY A 139 -54.42 14.64 -9.58
CA GLY A 139 -53.49 14.32 -8.50
C GLY A 139 -53.55 12.83 -8.19
N THR A 140 -52.42 12.15 -8.10
CA THR A 140 -52.37 10.73 -7.70
C THR A 140 -51.30 10.50 -6.64
N LEU A 141 -51.71 10.17 -5.42
CA LEU A 141 -50.82 9.70 -4.36
C LEU A 141 -50.76 8.17 -4.40
N THR A 142 -49.57 7.60 -4.37
CA THR A 142 -49.31 6.17 -4.42
C THR A 142 -48.36 5.76 -3.30
N LEU A 143 -48.78 4.81 -2.47
CA LEU A 143 -47.94 4.12 -1.50
C LEU A 143 -47.70 2.70 -1.99
N GLY A 144 -46.44 2.27 -2.03
CA GLY A 144 -46.06 0.97 -2.56
C GLY A 144 -45.04 0.23 -1.71
N ILE A 145 -45.20 -1.09 -1.67
CA ILE A 145 -44.21 -2.03 -1.12
C ILE A 145 -43.97 -3.12 -2.17
N THR A 146 -42.70 -3.33 -2.52
CA THR A 146 -42.29 -4.43 -3.40
C THR A 146 -41.32 -5.36 -2.67
N GLN A 147 -41.58 -6.66 -2.68
CA GLN A 147 -40.74 -7.67 -2.03
C GLN A 147 -40.47 -8.87 -2.95
N SER A 148 -39.19 -9.16 -3.17
CA SER A 148 -38.76 -10.38 -3.87
C SER A 148 -38.82 -11.59 -2.94
N LEU A 149 -39.47 -12.66 -3.41
CA LEU A 149 -39.78 -13.89 -2.68
C LEU A 149 -38.88 -15.07 -3.07
N LEU A 150 -38.27 -15.06 -4.26
CA LEU A 150 -37.36 -16.10 -4.74
C LEU A 150 -35.98 -15.52 -5.08
N ALA A 151 -35.65 -15.37 -6.37
CA ALA A 151 -34.42 -14.69 -6.78
C ALA A 151 -34.36 -13.29 -6.19
N GLY A 152 -33.23 -12.95 -5.58
CA GLY A 152 -33.04 -11.66 -4.90
C GLY A 152 -33.58 -11.59 -3.47
N ARG A 153 -34.07 -12.70 -2.91
CA ARG A 153 -34.57 -12.73 -1.52
C ARG A 153 -33.43 -12.71 -0.51
N GLY A 154 -33.69 -12.00 0.60
CA GLY A 154 -32.93 -12.14 1.83
C GLY A 154 -31.80 -11.13 1.96
N ARG A 155 -31.39 -10.89 3.21
CA ARG A 155 -30.40 -9.88 3.56
C ARG A 155 -29.08 -10.09 2.84
N ASP A 156 -28.57 -11.32 2.78
CA ASP A 156 -27.25 -11.58 2.20
C ASP A 156 -27.15 -11.26 0.71
N TYR A 157 -28.24 -11.42 -0.05
CA TYR A 157 -28.31 -10.98 -1.44
C TYR A 157 -28.35 -9.45 -1.54
N VAL A 158 -29.28 -8.85 -0.80
CA VAL A 158 -29.59 -7.42 -0.85
C VAL A 158 -28.41 -6.59 -0.37
N THR A 159 -27.71 -7.05 0.66
CA THR A 159 -26.53 -6.38 1.24
C THR A 159 -25.20 -6.91 0.70
N SER A 160 -25.20 -7.61 -0.43
CA SER A 160 -23.98 -8.22 -1.01
C SER A 160 -22.92 -7.17 -1.34
N MET A 161 -23.32 -6.03 -1.92
CA MET A 161 -22.41 -4.92 -2.20
C MET A 161 -21.84 -4.28 -0.93
N GLN A 162 -22.62 -4.19 0.14
CA GLN A 162 -22.19 -3.63 1.42
C GLN A 162 -21.19 -4.56 2.10
N PHE A 163 -21.46 -5.88 2.10
CA PHE A 163 -20.50 -6.88 2.56
C PHE A 163 -19.20 -6.82 1.76
N GLN A 164 -19.29 -6.67 0.44
CA GLN A 164 -18.11 -6.45 -0.39
C GLN A 164 -17.37 -5.17 0.04
N GLY A 165 -18.08 -4.07 0.35
CA GLY A 165 -17.45 -2.82 0.79
C GLY A 165 -16.76 -2.92 2.14
N GLU A 166 -17.35 -3.67 3.07
CA GLU A 166 -16.75 -3.99 4.36
C GLU A 166 -15.47 -4.82 4.21
N ASN A 167 -15.51 -5.85 3.34
CA ASN A 167 -14.35 -6.66 3.05
C ASN A 167 -13.27 -5.91 2.27
N ASP A 168 -13.64 -5.02 1.34
CA ASP A 168 -12.70 -4.18 0.60
C ASP A 168 -11.97 -3.22 1.55
N LEU A 169 -12.69 -2.59 2.49
CA LEU A 169 -12.07 -1.78 3.55
C LEU A 169 -11.14 -2.63 4.42
N ALA A 170 -11.60 -3.77 4.93
CA ALA A 170 -10.77 -4.66 5.74
C ALA A 170 -9.52 -5.14 4.97
N PHE A 171 -9.64 -5.36 3.66
CA PHE A 171 -8.52 -5.72 2.79
C PHE A 171 -7.51 -4.59 2.72
N GLN A 172 -7.95 -3.33 2.58
CA GLN A 172 -7.04 -2.19 2.56
C GLN A 172 -6.39 -1.94 3.93
N SER A 173 -7.11 -2.12 5.04
CA SER A 173 -6.50 -2.05 6.37
C SER A 173 -5.38 -3.09 6.56
N GLU A 174 -5.57 -4.32 6.06
CA GLU A 174 -4.50 -5.32 6.06
C GLU A 174 -3.39 -4.98 5.05
N SER A 175 -3.69 -4.28 3.95
CA SER A 175 -2.67 -3.78 3.02
C SER A 175 -1.75 -2.76 3.69
N VAL A 176 -2.32 -1.82 4.46
CA VAL A 176 -1.55 -0.86 5.28
C VAL A 176 -0.63 -1.59 6.26
N ARG A 177 -1.11 -2.65 6.93
CA ARG A 177 -0.27 -3.47 7.82
C ARG A 177 0.87 -4.16 7.08
N ALA A 178 0.62 -4.70 5.89
CA ALA A 178 1.67 -5.31 5.06
C ALA A 178 2.74 -4.30 4.64
N VAL A 179 2.32 -3.11 4.17
CA VAL A 179 3.24 -2.01 3.79
C VAL A 179 4.07 -1.55 4.98
N ARG A 180 3.45 -1.41 6.16
CA ARG A 180 4.16 -1.04 7.39
C ARG A 180 5.22 -2.07 7.77
N ARG A 181 4.90 -3.37 7.73
CA ARG A 181 5.87 -4.44 8.02
C ARG A 181 7.04 -4.44 7.04
N ALA A 182 6.75 -4.33 5.74
CA ALA A 182 7.80 -4.25 4.72
C ALA A 182 8.70 -3.02 4.92
N LEU A 183 8.14 -1.89 5.32
CA LEU A 183 8.89 -0.69 5.64
C LEU A 183 9.80 -0.86 6.86
N VAL A 184 9.29 -1.46 7.94
CA VAL A 184 10.11 -1.78 9.14
C VAL A 184 11.29 -2.66 8.75
N GLU A 185 11.06 -3.69 7.94
CA GLU A 185 12.13 -4.57 7.45
C GLU A 185 13.17 -3.82 6.60
N GLN A 186 12.72 -2.97 5.68
CA GLN A 186 13.60 -2.16 4.82
C GLN A 186 14.44 -1.16 5.62
N VAL A 187 13.83 -0.47 6.60
CA VAL A 187 14.53 0.47 7.47
C VAL A 187 15.55 -0.26 8.35
N LEU A 188 15.17 -1.40 8.91
CA LEU A 188 16.07 -2.24 9.72
C LEU A 188 17.28 -2.69 8.89
N GLN A 189 17.06 -3.17 7.66
CA GLN A 189 18.14 -3.57 6.77
C GLN A 189 19.04 -2.40 6.39
N ALA A 190 18.47 -1.25 6.03
CA ALA A 190 19.24 -0.05 5.66
C ALA A 190 20.06 0.49 6.84
N TYR A 191 19.49 0.50 8.05
CA TYR A 191 20.17 0.94 9.27
C TYR A 191 21.38 0.07 9.60
N TRP A 192 21.19 -1.25 9.71
CA TRP A 192 22.30 -2.15 10.03
C TRP A 192 23.35 -2.25 8.92
N SER A 193 22.96 -1.99 7.66
CA SER A 193 23.90 -1.85 6.55
C SER A 193 24.77 -0.60 6.68
N LEU A 194 24.22 0.53 7.16
CA LEU A 194 24.99 1.72 7.48
C LEU A 194 25.96 1.49 8.65
N VAL A 195 25.49 0.89 9.75
CA VAL A 195 26.34 0.54 10.89
C VAL A 195 27.52 -0.35 10.46
N SER A 196 27.25 -1.36 9.62
CA SER A 196 28.31 -2.21 9.04
C SER A 196 29.29 -1.43 8.18
N ALA A 197 28.80 -0.53 7.32
CA ALA A 197 29.64 0.29 6.45
C ALA A 197 30.52 1.27 7.25
N GLN A 198 30.01 1.83 8.36
CA GLN A 198 30.79 2.66 9.28
C GLN A 198 31.90 1.86 9.96
N GLY A 199 31.60 0.66 10.49
CA GLY A 199 32.62 -0.21 11.08
C GLY A 199 33.69 -0.68 10.07
N ALA A 200 33.29 -0.89 8.81
CA ALA A 200 34.20 -1.19 7.72
C ALA A 200 35.12 0.00 7.39
N MET A 201 34.57 1.22 7.36
CA MET A 201 35.34 2.46 7.18
C MET A 201 36.36 2.65 8.31
N GLU A 202 35.93 2.51 9.56
CA GLU A 202 36.83 2.57 10.73
C GLU A 202 37.98 1.54 10.60
N SER A 203 37.66 0.33 10.14
CA SER A 203 38.66 -0.72 9.88
C SER A 203 39.66 -0.35 8.78
N ALA A 204 39.24 0.36 7.74
CA ALA A 204 40.16 0.87 6.73
C ALA A 204 40.99 2.05 7.23
N ASP A 205 40.46 2.90 8.10
CA ASP A 205 41.21 3.99 8.74
C ASP A 205 42.36 3.42 9.59
N MET A 206 42.08 2.44 10.45
CA MET A 206 43.12 1.69 11.16
C MET A 206 44.11 1.01 10.21
N GLY A 207 43.63 0.52 9.05
CA GLY A 207 44.48 -0.10 8.04
C GLY A 207 45.49 0.88 7.44
N VAL A 208 45.09 2.13 7.20
CA VAL A 208 45.98 3.22 6.75
C VAL A 208 46.97 3.58 7.87
N GLU A 209 46.48 3.76 9.10
CA GLU A 209 47.32 4.08 10.26
C GLU A 209 48.42 3.02 10.47
N TYR A 210 48.06 1.73 10.48
CA TYR A 210 49.03 0.65 10.59
C TYR A 210 50.04 0.61 9.42
N ALA A 211 49.61 0.95 8.20
CA ALA A 211 50.53 1.03 7.06
C ALA A 211 51.51 2.21 7.18
N GLU A 212 51.06 3.35 7.69
CA GLU A 212 51.91 4.52 7.97
C GLU A 212 52.89 4.25 9.11
N GLU A 213 52.45 3.59 10.19
CA GLU A 213 53.31 3.14 11.28
C GLU A 213 54.37 2.14 10.78
N PHE A 214 53.98 1.21 9.91
CA PHE A 214 54.90 0.24 9.33
C PHE A 214 55.94 0.91 8.41
N LEU A 215 55.53 1.91 7.62
CA LEU A 215 56.43 2.72 6.82
C LEU A 215 57.47 3.44 7.68
N LYS A 216 57.04 4.07 8.78
CA LYS A 216 57.93 4.73 9.73
C LYS A 216 58.94 3.73 10.33
N LEU A 217 58.47 2.56 10.74
CA LEU A 217 59.33 1.49 11.27
C LEU A 217 60.36 1.01 10.23
N ALA A 218 59.97 0.85 8.96
CA ALA A 218 60.86 0.45 7.88
C ALA A 218 61.95 1.52 7.61
N GLN A 219 61.58 2.80 7.62
CA GLN A 219 62.51 3.92 7.48
C GLN A 219 63.51 3.97 8.63
N ASP A 220 63.05 3.82 9.87
CA ASP A 220 63.92 3.82 11.06
C ASP A 220 64.94 2.67 11.01
N ARG A 221 64.52 1.47 10.58
CA ARG A 221 65.42 0.31 10.43
C ARG A 221 66.45 0.51 9.31
N TYR A 222 66.06 1.10 8.19
CA TYR A 222 66.98 1.43 7.11
C TYR A 222 68.01 2.49 7.54
N ALA A 223 67.58 3.53 8.26
CA ALA A 223 68.46 4.55 8.82
C ALA A 223 69.45 3.97 9.85
N ALA A 224 69.03 2.96 10.61
CA ALA A 224 69.90 2.20 11.52
C ALA A 224 70.81 1.17 10.84
N GLY A 225 70.76 1.04 9.50
CA GLY A 225 71.60 0.14 8.70
C GLY A 225 71.21 -1.34 8.76
N VAL A 226 70.06 -1.67 9.36
CA VAL A 226 69.56 -3.06 9.54
C VAL A 226 68.32 -3.38 8.70
N GLY A 227 67.80 -2.41 7.95
CA GLY A 227 66.65 -2.53 7.04
C GLY A 227 67.04 -2.45 5.57
N LEU A 228 66.14 -2.87 4.68
CA LEU A 228 66.33 -2.85 3.23
C LEU A 228 65.54 -1.68 2.60
N GLU A 229 66.05 -1.09 1.53
CA GLU A 229 65.29 -0.09 0.74
C GLU A 229 64.00 -0.69 0.15
N LEU A 230 64.02 -1.98 -0.16
CA LEU A 230 62.84 -2.74 -0.59
C LEU A 230 61.72 -2.70 0.46
N ASP A 231 62.04 -2.72 1.76
CA ASP A 231 61.04 -2.68 2.84
C ASP A 231 60.30 -1.33 2.85
N ILE A 232 61.00 -0.23 2.56
CA ILE A 232 60.41 1.11 2.43
C ILE A 232 59.47 1.16 1.22
N LEU A 233 59.93 0.65 0.06
CA LEU A 233 59.11 0.66 -1.16
C LEU A 233 57.84 -0.19 -1.00
N GLN A 234 57.94 -1.34 -0.33
CA GLN A 234 56.78 -2.18 0.01
C GLN A 234 55.81 -1.46 0.95
N ALA A 235 56.32 -0.80 2.00
CA ALA A 235 55.49 -0.06 2.93
C ALA A 235 54.80 1.15 2.27
N GLN A 236 55.48 1.88 1.38
CA GLN A 236 54.87 2.97 0.60
C GLN A 236 53.76 2.47 -0.32
N THR A 237 53.98 1.32 -0.96
CA THR A 237 52.96 0.67 -1.80
C THR A 237 51.73 0.32 -0.97
N GLU A 238 51.94 -0.21 0.23
CA GLU A 238 50.84 -0.56 1.14
C GLU A 238 50.03 0.67 1.57
N VAL A 239 50.68 1.78 1.94
CA VAL A 239 49.98 3.04 2.27
C VAL A 239 49.08 3.48 1.12
N ALA A 240 49.57 3.43 -0.12
CA ALA A 240 48.78 3.78 -1.30
C ALA A 240 47.57 2.85 -1.50
N VAL A 241 47.76 1.53 -1.37
CA VAL A 241 46.69 0.53 -1.48
C VAL A 241 45.64 0.73 -0.38
N ARG A 242 46.05 0.93 0.88
CA ARG A 242 45.13 1.15 2.00
C ARG A 242 44.36 2.45 1.87
N THR A 243 45.01 3.50 1.37
CA THR A 243 44.34 4.78 1.07
C THR A 243 43.27 4.61 -0.02
N GLN A 244 43.56 3.81 -1.06
CA GLN A 244 42.57 3.46 -2.08
C GLN A 244 41.40 2.67 -1.48
N THR A 245 41.65 1.65 -0.66
CA THR A 245 40.61 0.87 0.02
C THR A 245 39.74 1.75 0.93
N ARG A 246 40.33 2.66 1.71
CA ARG A 246 39.58 3.63 2.53
C ARG A 246 38.65 4.46 1.66
N THR A 247 39.14 4.95 0.52
CA THR A 247 38.33 5.74 -0.42
C THR A 247 37.13 4.93 -0.95
N GLN A 248 37.33 3.65 -1.25
CA GLN A 248 36.24 2.75 -1.68
C GLN A 248 35.20 2.52 -0.57
N LEU A 249 35.64 2.27 0.66
CA LEU A 249 34.72 2.08 1.79
C LEU A 249 33.98 3.38 2.16
N HIS A 250 34.62 4.54 2.02
CA HIS A 250 33.97 5.84 2.17
C HIS A 250 32.81 6.00 1.17
N ILE A 251 33.02 5.64 -0.11
CA ILE A 251 31.94 5.63 -1.11
C ILE A 251 30.83 4.64 -0.71
N GLY A 252 31.20 3.46 -0.23
CA GLY A 252 30.23 2.46 0.25
C GLY A 252 29.37 2.96 1.41
N ARG A 253 29.99 3.66 2.38
CA ARG A 253 29.29 4.33 3.47
C ARG A 253 28.30 5.38 2.95
N MET A 254 28.72 6.25 2.01
CA MET A 254 27.84 7.25 1.42
C MET A 254 26.60 6.62 0.76
N TYR A 255 26.75 5.49 0.05
CA TYR A 255 25.60 4.77 -0.52
C TYR A 255 24.67 4.18 0.54
N ALA A 256 25.21 3.67 1.65
CA ALA A 256 24.40 3.19 2.77
C ALA A 256 23.62 4.34 3.43
N GLU A 257 24.25 5.52 3.59
CA GLU A 257 23.59 6.73 4.07
C GLU A 257 22.45 7.15 3.14
N ASP A 258 22.70 7.21 1.83
CA ASP A 258 21.68 7.56 0.83
C ASP A 258 20.51 6.58 0.82
N THR A 259 20.77 5.29 1.07
CA THR A 259 19.73 4.26 1.15
C THR A 259 18.85 4.48 2.38
N LEU A 260 19.44 4.73 3.56
CA LEU A 260 18.67 5.00 4.77
C LEU A 260 17.93 6.34 4.68
N ARG A 261 18.56 7.36 4.09
CA ARG A 261 18.02 8.72 3.90
C ARG A 261 16.69 8.73 3.13
N GLN A 262 16.49 7.80 2.20
CA GLN A 262 15.22 7.65 1.46
C GLN A 262 14.01 7.37 2.37
N PHE A 263 14.23 6.81 3.56
CA PHE A 263 13.14 6.50 4.50
C PHE A 263 12.91 7.62 5.53
N LEU A 264 13.90 8.48 5.80
CA LEU A 264 13.85 9.44 6.91
C LEU A 264 13.11 10.75 6.59
N TYR A 265 12.91 11.07 5.31
CA TYR A 265 12.42 12.38 4.88
C TYR A 265 11.22 12.27 3.92
N THR A 266 10.18 13.07 4.15
CA THR A 266 8.98 13.14 3.27
C THR A 266 9.21 13.96 2.01
N THR A 267 10.06 14.99 2.10
CA THR A 267 10.17 16.03 1.09
C THR A 267 11.58 16.04 0.56
N ASN A 268 11.70 16.18 -0.76
CA ASN A 268 12.99 16.31 -1.43
C ASN A 268 13.61 17.67 -1.07
N SER A 269 14.20 17.76 0.12
CA SER A 269 14.90 18.94 0.62
C SER A 269 16.38 18.80 0.30
N PRO A 270 16.98 19.72 -0.48
CA PRO A 270 18.42 19.67 -0.77
C PRO A 270 19.29 19.65 0.49
N ARG A 271 18.81 20.25 1.60
CA ARG A 271 19.52 20.25 2.88
C ARG A 271 19.61 18.85 3.52
N ALA A 272 18.55 18.05 3.41
CA ALA A 272 18.53 16.68 3.95
C ALA A 272 19.54 15.77 3.24
N TRP A 273 19.91 16.08 2.00
CA TRP A 273 20.93 15.38 1.22
C TRP A 273 22.36 15.88 1.46
N SER A 274 22.53 16.99 2.18
CA SER A 274 23.84 17.57 2.52
C SER A 274 24.28 17.28 3.96
N GLU A 275 23.42 16.67 4.78
CA GLU A 275 23.70 16.32 6.18
C GLU A 275 24.35 14.94 6.26
N GLU A 276 25.47 14.85 7.00
CA GLU A 276 26.18 13.58 7.23
C GLU A 276 25.40 12.75 8.25
N LEU A 277 25.11 11.49 7.93
CA LEU A 277 24.31 10.64 8.78
C LEU A 277 25.19 9.65 9.55
N ILE A 278 25.07 9.68 10.88
CA ILE A 278 25.88 8.83 11.77
C ILE A 278 24.94 7.91 12.54
N ALA A 279 25.02 6.60 12.28
CA ALA A 279 24.35 5.63 13.14
C ALA A 279 25.14 5.49 14.45
N VAL A 280 24.43 5.63 15.58
CA VAL A 280 25.05 5.66 16.92
C VAL A 280 25.03 4.28 17.58
N ASP A 281 24.12 3.39 17.17
CA ASP A 281 23.98 2.09 17.82
C ASP A 281 25.14 1.16 17.44
N GLU A 282 25.73 0.55 18.46
CA GLU A 282 26.71 -0.52 18.26
C GLU A 282 26.02 -1.83 17.87
N LEU A 283 26.71 -2.65 17.07
CA LEU A 283 26.23 -4.00 16.79
C LEU A 283 26.10 -4.78 18.11
N PRO A 284 24.94 -5.37 18.42
CA PRO A 284 24.74 -6.09 19.69
C PRO A 284 25.65 -7.32 19.80
N GLU A 285 26.09 -7.65 21.02
CA GLU A 285 26.88 -8.86 21.32
C GLU A 285 25.97 -10.09 21.42
N PHE A 286 26.44 -11.22 20.90
CA PHE A 286 25.70 -12.47 20.87
C PHE A 286 26.53 -13.61 21.43
N ASP A 287 26.37 -13.86 22.73
CA ASP A 287 27.12 -14.91 23.44
C ASP A 287 26.45 -16.28 23.36
N SER A 288 25.13 -16.32 23.20
CA SER A 288 24.34 -17.55 23.15
C SER A 288 23.83 -17.86 21.76
N GLU A 289 23.60 -19.14 21.49
CA GLU A 289 22.85 -19.58 20.31
C GLU A 289 21.45 -18.92 20.28
N PRO A 290 20.94 -18.59 19.07
CA PRO A 290 19.59 -18.04 18.95
C PRO A 290 18.57 -19.07 19.41
N ALA A 291 17.72 -18.68 20.37
CA ALA A 291 16.60 -19.51 20.80
C ALA A 291 15.54 -19.55 19.69
N LEU A 292 15.65 -20.53 18.79
CA LEU A 292 14.69 -20.71 17.71
C LEU A 292 13.39 -21.33 18.27
N PRO A 293 12.23 -20.67 18.10
CA PRO A 293 10.95 -21.26 18.43
C PRO A 293 10.68 -22.50 17.55
N SER A 294 9.77 -23.37 17.99
CA SER A 294 9.41 -24.53 17.17
C SER A 294 8.79 -24.06 15.84
N TRP A 295 9.08 -24.79 14.75
CA TRP A 295 8.56 -24.47 13.42
C TRP A 295 7.02 -24.43 13.41
N GLU A 296 6.39 -25.40 14.07
CA GLU A 296 4.93 -25.57 14.06
C GLU A 296 4.22 -24.43 14.81
N GLU A 297 4.69 -24.09 16.01
CA GLU A 297 4.13 -22.97 16.78
C GLU A 297 4.32 -21.64 16.03
N SER A 298 5.53 -21.42 15.49
CA SER A 298 5.84 -20.22 14.71
C SER A 298 4.94 -20.09 13.49
N TYR A 299 4.69 -21.19 12.77
CA TYR A 299 3.81 -21.16 11.61
C TYR A 299 2.37 -20.76 11.98
N LEU A 300 1.83 -21.34 13.06
CA LEU A 300 0.48 -21.03 13.52
C LEU A 300 0.34 -19.57 13.95
N ASP A 301 1.33 -19.05 14.68
CA ASP A 301 1.36 -17.65 15.09
C ASP A 301 1.46 -16.71 13.89
N VAL A 302 2.42 -16.95 12.99
CA VAL A 302 2.65 -16.12 11.80
C VAL A 302 1.43 -16.15 10.87
N ARG A 303 0.80 -17.32 10.65
CA ARG A 303 -0.42 -17.43 9.83
C ARG A 303 -1.54 -16.57 10.41
N ARG A 304 -1.72 -16.55 11.74
CA ARG A 304 -2.78 -15.79 12.41
C ARG A 304 -2.59 -14.28 12.24
N ILE A 305 -1.36 -13.81 12.24
CA ILE A 305 -1.06 -12.38 12.17
C ILE A 305 -0.76 -11.89 10.75
N SER A 306 -0.58 -12.76 9.76
CA SER A 306 -0.17 -12.40 8.39
C SER A 306 -1.28 -11.62 7.66
N PRO A 307 -1.01 -10.36 7.27
CA PRO A 307 -1.96 -9.57 6.51
C PRO A 307 -2.22 -10.16 5.12
N GLU A 308 -1.23 -10.81 4.50
CA GLU A 308 -1.36 -11.40 3.17
C GLU A 308 -2.35 -12.57 3.16
N ILE A 309 -2.31 -13.42 4.20
CA ILE A 309 -3.29 -14.50 4.39
C ILE A 309 -4.67 -13.89 4.64
N ARG A 310 -4.77 -12.89 5.51
CA ARG A 310 -6.04 -12.24 5.83
C ARG A 310 -6.68 -11.59 4.60
N GLN A 311 -5.89 -10.96 3.74
CA GLN A 311 -6.31 -10.43 2.46
C GLN A 311 -6.91 -11.50 1.53
N GLN A 312 -6.29 -12.68 1.43
CA GLN A 312 -6.84 -13.77 0.62
C GLN A 312 -8.12 -14.37 1.23
N GLU A 313 -8.19 -14.50 2.56
CA GLU A 313 -9.42 -14.93 3.25
C GLU A 313 -10.59 -13.97 2.98
N LEU A 314 -10.35 -12.65 3.00
CA LEU A 314 -11.35 -11.64 2.68
C LEU A 314 -11.82 -11.76 1.23
N LYS A 315 -10.90 -11.91 0.27
CA LYS A 315 -11.24 -12.16 -1.16
C LYS A 315 -12.08 -13.42 -1.35
N LEU A 316 -11.71 -14.52 -0.69
CA LEU A 316 -12.47 -15.77 -0.72
C LEU A 316 -13.88 -15.58 -0.13
N SER A 317 -13.99 -14.87 0.98
CA SER A 317 -15.30 -14.59 1.60
C SER A 317 -16.20 -13.73 0.70
N THR A 318 -15.64 -12.73 0.01
CA THR A 318 -16.34 -11.95 -1.02
C THR A 318 -16.77 -12.83 -2.19
N ALA A 319 -15.88 -13.68 -2.72
CA ALA A 319 -16.20 -14.59 -3.82
C ALA A 319 -17.34 -15.56 -3.44
N ASN A 320 -17.33 -16.09 -2.21
CA ASN A 320 -18.42 -16.94 -1.69
C ASN A 320 -19.75 -16.19 -1.61
N ARG A 321 -19.75 -14.91 -1.20
CA ARG A 321 -20.96 -14.11 -1.21
C ARG A 321 -21.49 -13.85 -2.62
N LEU A 322 -20.61 -13.58 -3.57
CA LEU A 322 -20.98 -13.43 -4.97
C LEU A 322 -21.52 -14.74 -5.56
N LEU A 323 -21.00 -15.90 -5.15
CA LEU A 323 -21.56 -17.19 -5.55
C LEU A 323 -23.00 -17.35 -5.05
N HIS A 324 -23.27 -17.00 -3.79
CA HIS A 324 -24.64 -17.02 -3.26
C HIS A 324 -25.58 -16.09 -4.05
N VAL A 325 -25.11 -14.89 -4.45
CA VAL A 325 -25.89 -13.99 -5.33
C VAL A 325 -26.16 -14.63 -6.68
N ALA A 326 -25.14 -15.22 -7.32
CA ALA A 326 -25.30 -15.86 -8.62
C ALA A 326 -26.20 -17.11 -8.58
N GLU A 327 -26.15 -17.90 -7.51
CA GLU A 327 -27.04 -19.05 -7.30
C GLU A 327 -28.48 -18.60 -7.01
N SER A 328 -28.68 -17.45 -6.34
CA SER A 328 -30.01 -16.85 -6.20
C SER A 328 -30.57 -16.37 -7.54
N ASP A 329 -29.74 -15.77 -8.39
CA ASP A 329 -30.12 -15.32 -9.74
C ASP A 329 -30.45 -16.48 -10.71
N GLU A 330 -30.03 -17.71 -10.43
CA GLU A 330 -30.44 -18.90 -11.18
C GLU A 330 -31.93 -19.26 -10.97
N GLN A 331 -32.53 -18.81 -9.87
CA GLN A 331 -33.93 -19.07 -9.55
C GLN A 331 -34.86 -18.17 -10.39
N SER A 332 -36.12 -18.56 -10.53
CA SER A 332 -37.14 -17.66 -11.10
C SER A 332 -37.38 -16.45 -10.20
N ARG A 333 -37.66 -15.28 -10.77
CA ARG A 333 -38.01 -14.09 -9.99
C ARG A 333 -39.48 -14.15 -9.64
N LEU A 334 -39.79 -14.02 -8.35
CA LEU A 334 -41.17 -13.95 -7.85
C LEU A 334 -41.26 -12.72 -6.96
N ASP A 335 -41.98 -11.71 -7.41
CA ASP A 335 -42.13 -10.45 -6.69
C ASP A 335 -43.58 -10.28 -6.22
N PHE A 336 -43.74 -9.96 -4.94
CA PHE A 336 -45.01 -9.48 -4.38
C PHE A 336 -45.02 -7.95 -4.40
N GLN A 337 -46.11 -7.38 -4.90
CA GLN A 337 -46.30 -5.94 -5.01
C GLN A 337 -47.63 -5.56 -4.36
N LEU A 338 -47.58 -4.64 -3.41
CA LEU A 338 -48.76 -4.04 -2.79
C LEU A 338 -48.70 -2.54 -3.09
N ARG A 339 -49.75 -2.01 -3.72
CA ARG A 339 -49.87 -0.60 -4.06
C ARG A 339 -51.23 -0.08 -3.66
N ILE A 340 -51.24 1.01 -2.91
CA ILE A 340 -52.43 1.79 -2.59
C ILE A 340 -52.28 3.10 -3.34
N SER A 341 -53.24 3.45 -4.18
CA SER A 341 -53.25 4.75 -4.85
C SER A 341 -54.59 5.44 -4.71
N THR A 342 -54.57 6.75 -4.55
CA THR A 342 -55.73 7.63 -4.41
C THR A 342 -55.65 8.68 -5.49
N ARG A 343 -56.76 8.96 -6.16
CA ARG A 343 -56.81 9.89 -7.29
C ARG A 343 -57.77 11.04 -6.97
N GLY A 344 -57.33 12.27 -7.20
CA GLY A 344 -58.17 13.46 -7.27
C GLY A 344 -58.22 14.00 -8.71
N PHE A 345 -59.37 14.54 -9.10
CA PHE A 345 -59.58 15.09 -10.45
C PHE A 345 -60.35 16.41 -10.36
N GLU A 346 -59.62 17.51 -10.44
CA GLU A 346 -60.15 18.84 -10.17
C GLU A 346 -59.67 19.86 -11.19
N LYS A 347 -60.15 21.11 -11.10
CA LYS A 347 -59.67 22.21 -11.96
C LYS A 347 -58.32 22.78 -11.52
N SER A 348 -57.97 22.64 -10.24
CA SER A 348 -56.74 23.19 -9.69
C SER A 348 -55.87 22.07 -9.12
N ALA A 349 -54.55 22.27 -9.21
CA ALA A 349 -53.58 21.32 -8.67
C ALA A 349 -53.67 21.16 -7.16
N PHE A 350 -54.07 22.20 -6.44
CA PHE A 350 -54.19 22.15 -4.98
C PHE A 350 -55.42 21.34 -4.55
N ASP A 351 -56.57 21.54 -5.20
CA ASP A 351 -57.78 20.78 -4.89
C ASP A 351 -57.58 19.29 -5.22
N ALA A 352 -56.95 19.00 -6.37
CA ALA A 352 -56.59 17.63 -6.76
C ALA A 352 -55.62 16.95 -5.77
N TRP A 353 -54.70 17.74 -5.18
CA TRP A 353 -53.79 17.27 -4.14
C TRP A 353 -54.53 16.96 -2.84
N GLU A 354 -55.39 17.87 -2.38
CA GLU A 354 -56.19 17.72 -1.15
C GLU A 354 -57.07 16.48 -1.23
N GLU A 355 -57.79 16.31 -2.33
CA GLU A 355 -58.64 15.15 -2.60
C GLU A 355 -57.83 13.84 -2.64
N SER A 356 -56.63 13.87 -3.24
CA SER A 356 -55.74 12.69 -3.27
C SER A 356 -55.25 12.29 -1.88
N ILE A 357 -54.97 13.24 -0.98
CA ILE A 357 -54.51 12.96 0.38
C ILE A 357 -55.68 12.57 1.30
N ALA A 358 -56.86 13.15 1.08
CA ALA A 358 -58.09 12.77 1.78
C ALA A 358 -58.53 11.33 1.46
N ALA A 359 -57.94 10.71 0.43
CA ALA A 359 -58.17 9.34 0.02
C ALA A 359 -59.64 9.05 -0.38
N GLU A 360 -60.28 10.00 -1.06
CA GLU A 360 -61.70 9.91 -1.44
C GLU A 360 -61.98 8.80 -2.46
N TYR A 361 -61.10 8.63 -3.44
CA TYR A 361 -61.17 7.55 -4.44
C TYR A 361 -59.96 6.61 -4.37
N PRO A 362 -59.90 5.71 -3.37
CA PRO A 362 -58.79 4.80 -3.19
C PRO A 362 -58.91 3.57 -4.12
N SER A 363 -57.77 3.10 -4.58
CA SER A 363 -57.59 1.83 -5.27
C SER A 363 -56.48 1.03 -4.60
N LEU A 364 -56.75 -0.26 -4.37
CA LEU A 364 -55.79 -1.21 -3.82
C LEU A 364 -55.43 -2.22 -4.90
N THR A 365 -54.14 -2.31 -5.23
CA THR A 365 -53.59 -3.32 -6.13
C THR A 365 -52.66 -4.24 -5.36
N ALA A 366 -52.97 -5.53 -5.34
CA ALA A 366 -52.06 -6.57 -4.90
C ALA A 366 -51.71 -7.45 -6.12
N ALA A 367 -50.42 -7.55 -6.44
CA ALA A 367 -49.94 -8.29 -7.60
C ALA A 367 -48.81 -9.25 -7.20
N ILE A 368 -48.79 -10.40 -7.86
CA ILE A 368 -47.67 -11.35 -7.83
C ILE A 368 -47.14 -11.43 -9.26
N ARG A 369 -45.85 -11.11 -9.45
CA ARG A 369 -45.17 -11.20 -10.75
C ARG A 369 -44.19 -12.36 -10.71
N TRP A 370 -44.32 -13.31 -11.64
CA TRP A 370 -43.44 -14.45 -11.75
C TRP A 370 -42.74 -14.45 -13.12
N ASP A 371 -41.43 -14.22 -13.11
CA ASP A 371 -40.59 -14.27 -14.31
C ASP A 371 -39.80 -15.59 -14.31
N LEU A 372 -40.22 -16.52 -15.18
CA LEU A 372 -39.59 -17.83 -15.36
C LEU A 372 -38.76 -17.87 -16.65
N PRO A 373 -37.42 -17.79 -16.59
CA PRO A 373 -36.58 -17.95 -17.77
C PRO A 373 -36.56 -19.42 -18.21
N LEU A 374 -37.10 -19.72 -19.39
CA LEU A 374 -37.23 -21.11 -19.89
C LEU A 374 -35.88 -21.78 -20.20
N SER A 375 -34.90 -21.04 -20.76
CA SER A 375 -33.56 -21.57 -21.05
C SER A 375 -32.60 -21.42 -19.86
N GLY A 376 -32.70 -20.31 -19.13
CA GLY A 376 -31.85 -19.99 -17.98
C GLY A 376 -30.34 -20.04 -18.27
N ALA A 377 -29.93 -19.95 -19.53
CA ALA A 377 -28.56 -20.23 -19.95
C ALA A 377 -27.56 -19.23 -19.36
N GLU A 378 -27.92 -17.94 -19.34
CA GLU A 378 -27.06 -16.88 -18.80
C GLU A 378 -26.88 -16.99 -17.27
N PRO A 379 -27.93 -17.05 -16.43
CA PRO A 379 -27.75 -17.21 -14.98
C PRO A 379 -26.92 -18.45 -14.61
N ARG A 380 -27.17 -19.58 -15.30
CA ARG A 380 -26.39 -20.82 -15.12
C ARG A 380 -24.92 -20.66 -15.49
N ALA A 381 -24.63 -19.99 -16.60
CA ALA A 381 -23.26 -19.70 -17.00
C ALA A 381 -22.58 -18.75 -15.99
N ARG A 382 -23.30 -17.76 -15.48
CA ARG A 382 -22.81 -16.81 -14.47
C ARG A 382 -22.47 -17.51 -13.15
N ALA A 383 -23.35 -18.35 -12.62
CA ALA A 383 -23.05 -19.12 -11.39
C ALA A 383 -21.88 -20.09 -11.58
N ARG A 384 -21.75 -20.73 -12.76
CA ARG A 384 -20.57 -21.56 -13.09
C ARG A 384 -19.28 -20.72 -13.13
N LYS A 385 -19.32 -19.52 -13.72
CA LYS A 385 -18.20 -18.56 -13.70
C LYS A 385 -17.82 -18.21 -12.27
N THR A 386 -18.78 -17.80 -11.44
CA THR A 386 -18.50 -17.40 -10.05
C THR A 386 -18.04 -18.56 -9.18
N ARG A 387 -18.50 -19.78 -9.44
CA ARG A 387 -17.96 -20.98 -8.78
C ARG A 387 -16.50 -21.24 -9.15
N ALA A 388 -16.09 -20.92 -10.38
CA ALA A 388 -14.68 -20.95 -10.78
C ALA A 388 -13.88 -19.81 -10.11
N GLU A 389 -14.46 -18.62 -9.93
CA GLU A 389 -13.84 -17.51 -9.20
C GLU A 389 -13.61 -17.84 -7.71
N VAL A 390 -14.56 -18.51 -7.04
CA VAL A 390 -14.38 -19.04 -5.67
C VAL A 390 -13.22 -20.02 -5.62
N ARG A 391 -13.16 -20.96 -6.58
CA ARG A 391 -12.05 -21.92 -6.67
C ARG A 391 -10.71 -21.21 -6.89
N ASN A 392 -10.67 -20.18 -7.72
CA ASN A 392 -9.46 -19.38 -7.93
C ASN A 392 -9.04 -18.67 -6.64
N ALA A 393 -9.97 -18.02 -5.92
CA ALA A 393 -9.68 -17.37 -4.64
C ALA A 393 -9.16 -18.37 -3.58
N GLN A 394 -9.69 -19.60 -3.55
CA GLN A 394 -9.16 -20.66 -2.68
C GLN A 394 -7.73 -21.05 -3.05
N LEU A 395 -7.44 -21.22 -4.35
CA LEU A 395 -6.08 -21.54 -4.80
C LEU A 395 -5.08 -20.39 -4.53
N GLU A 396 -5.53 -19.14 -4.60
CA GLU A 396 -4.74 -17.96 -4.21
C GLU A 396 -4.42 -17.98 -2.71
N LEU A 397 -5.39 -18.32 -1.86
CA LEU A 397 -5.16 -18.54 -0.42
C LEU A 397 -4.16 -19.67 -0.17
N ASP A 398 -4.36 -20.84 -0.77
CA ASP A 398 -3.46 -21.99 -0.63
C ASP A 398 -2.04 -21.64 -1.12
N SER A 399 -1.92 -20.83 -2.19
CA SER A 399 -0.64 -20.33 -2.70
C SER A 399 0.04 -19.38 -1.70
N ALA A 400 -0.73 -18.47 -1.10
CA ALA A 400 -0.23 -17.55 -0.09
C ALA A 400 0.27 -18.29 1.16
N GLU A 401 -0.44 -19.31 1.63
CA GLU A 401 -0.02 -20.17 2.75
C GLU A 401 1.29 -20.92 2.45
N ARG A 402 1.45 -21.43 1.21
CA ARG A 402 2.70 -22.07 0.78
C ARG A 402 3.87 -21.09 0.72
N LYS A 403 3.63 -19.88 0.23
CA LYS A 403 4.64 -18.81 0.21
C LYS A 403 5.06 -18.43 1.62
N LEU A 404 4.10 -18.29 2.54
CA LEU A 404 4.36 -18.02 3.96
C LEU A 404 5.21 -19.13 4.59
N THR A 405 4.81 -20.39 4.36
CA THR A 405 5.55 -21.59 4.81
C THR A 405 6.99 -21.56 4.31
N SER A 406 7.18 -21.29 3.01
CA SER A 406 8.52 -21.22 2.42
C SER A 406 9.34 -20.07 3.01
N ASN A 407 8.74 -18.88 3.14
CA ASN A 407 9.42 -17.68 3.63
C ASN A 407 9.90 -17.87 5.08
N LEU A 408 9.01 -18.31 5.98
CA LEU A 408 9.37 -18.54 7.38
C LEU A 408 10.47 -19.60 7.51
N ARG A 409 10.45 -20.67 6.70
CA ARG A 409 11.54 -21.67 6.69
C ARG A 409 12.86 -21.10 6.19
N VAL A 410 12.84 -20.18 5.24
CA VAL A 410 14.05 -19.52 4.74
C VAL A 410 14.60 -18.59 5.83
N VAL A 411 13.76 -17.78 6.47
CA VAL A 411 14.19 -16.83 7.51
C VAL A 411 14.72 -17.55 8.76
N MET A 412 14.03 -18.59 9.25
CA MET A 412 14.52 -19.37 10.40
C MET A 412 15.88 -20.03 10.12
N ARG A 413 16.06 -20.64 8.93
CA ARG A 413 17.35 -21.22 8.53
C ARG A 413 18.41 -20.15 8.30
N ALA A 414 18.03 -18.99 7.77
CA ALA A 414 18.95 -17.88 7.60
C ALA A 414 19.51 -17.43 8.95
N LEU A 415 18.66 -17.27 9.98
CA LEU A 415 19.13 -16.90 11.32
C LEU A 415 20.17 -17.90 11.88
N GLU A 416 19.90 -19.20 11.76
CA GLU A 416 20.80 -20.27 12.20
C GLU A 416 22.15 -20.22 11.43
N LEU A 417 22.09 -20.14 10.10
CA LEU A 417 23.28 -20.13 9.25
C LEU A 417 24.11 -18.85 9.45
N GLN A 418 23.46 -17.69 9.58
CA GLN A 418 24.15 -16.42 9.83
C GLN A 418 24.79 -16.40 11.22
N HIS A 419 24.19 -17.06 12.22
CA HIS A 419 24.80 -17.21 13.54
C HIS A 419 26.12 -18.02 13.47
N LEU A 420 26.11 -19.15 12.77
CA LEU A 420 27.30 -19.97 12.58
C LEU A 420 28.38 -19.22 11.79
N ALA A 421 28.00 -18.47 10.76
CA ALA A 421 28.90 -17.63 9.99
C ALA A 421 29.54 -16.55 10.87
N PHE A 422 28.75 -15.87 11.70
CA PHE A 422 29.22 -14.88 12.67
C PHE A 422 30.24 -15.49 13.65
N LYS A 423 29.95 -16.64 14.28
CA LYS A 423 30.88 -17.31 15.20
C LYS A 423 32.18 -17.76 14.54
N SER A 424 32.12 -18.21 13.29
CA SER A 424 33.31 -18.54 12.50
C SER A 424 34.16 -17.29 12.21
N ALA A 425 33.52 -16.20 11.79
CA ALA A 425 34.20 -14.95 11.49
C ALA A 425 34.80 -14.28 12.74
N GLU A 426 34.10 -14.35 13.88
CA GLU A 426 34.57 -13.92 15.20
C GLU A 426 35.87 -14.65 15.60
N SER A 427 35.88 -15.98 15.52
CA SER A 427 37.07 -16.78 15.80
C SER A 427 38.22 -16.48 14.83
N SER A 428 37.92 -16.31 13.53
CA SER A 428 38.90 -15.94 12.50
C SER A 428 39.57 -14.59 12.82
N GLN A 429 38.78 -13.58 13.21
CA GLN A 429 39.27 -12.26 13.59
C GLN A 429 40.16 -12.34 14.84
N GLU A 430 39.80 -13.15 15.83
CA GLU A 430 40.60 -13.31 17.04
C GLU A 430 41.97 -13.94 16.72
N LEU A 431 41.97 -15.01 15.90
CA LEU A 431 43.19 -15.69 15.47
C LEU A 431 44.08 -14.79 14.61
N ALA A 432 43.50 -14.06 13.65
CA ALA A 432 44.22 -13.12 12.81
C ALA A 432 44.84 -11.97 13.63
N THR A 433 44.13 -11.49 14.65
CA THR A 433 44.64 -10.47 15.59
C THR A 433 45.88 -10.98 16.33
N ARG A 434 45.83 -12.21 16.84
CA ARG A 434 46.97 -12.84 17.52
C ARG A 434 48.15 -13.06 16.56
N GLN A 435 47.89 -13.51 15.33
CA GLN A 435 48.92 -13.73 14.31
C GLN A 435 49.64 -12.43 13.95
N HIS A 436 48.90 -11.34 13.70
CA HIS A 436 49.48 -10.04 13.38
C HIS A 436 50.37 -9.54 14.52
N LYS A 437 49.91 -9.64 15.79
CA LYS A 437 50.72 -9.27 16.97
C LYS A 437 52.02 -10.06 17.05
N ILE A 438 51.99 -11.37 16.78
CA ILE A 438 53.18 -12.23 16.82
C ILE A 438 54.16 -11.87 15.69
N GLU A 439 53.68 -11.68 14.47
CA GLU A 439 54.55 -11.35 13.33
C GLU A 439 55.18 -9.95 13.48
N LEU A 440 54.43 -8.98 13.97
CA LEU A 440 54.94 -7.64 14.27
C LEU A 440 56.05 -7.68 15.34
N ALA A 441 55.86 -8.46 16.40
CA ALA A 441 56.88 -8.64 17.43
C ALA A 441 58.16 -9.29 16.87
N ARG A 442 58.02 -10.35 16.06
CA ARG A 442 59.16 -11.01 15.40
C ARG A 442 59.89 -10.09 14.43
N TYR A 443 59.17 -9.25 13.68
CA TYR A 443 59.78 -8.28 12.77
C TYR A 443 60.62 -7.24 13.52
N ARG A 444 60.11 -6.72 14.65
CA ARG A 444 60.86 -5.81 15.52
C ARG A 444 62.18 -6.46 16.00
N GLU A 445 62.16 -7.75 16.33
CA GLU A 445 63.35 -8.53 16.69
C GLU A 445 64.27 -8.94 15.51
N GLY A 446 63.92 -8.59 14.27
CA GLY A 446 64.66 -9.01 13.07
C GLY A 446 64.51 -10.50 12.71
N ARG A 447 63.49 -11.17 13.25
CA ARG A 447 63.18 -12.59 13.05
C ARG A 447 62.02 -12.85 12.07
N SER A 448 61.48 -11.80 11.45
CA SER A 448 60.47 -11.88 10.39
C SER A 448 60.78 -10.88 9.28
N THR A 449 60.01 -10.91 8.20
CA THR A 449 60.19 -10.06 7.01
C THR A 449 59.02 -9.09 6.87
N ALA A 450 59.24 -7.96 6.19
CA ALA A 450 58.20 -6.98 5.90
C ALA A 450 56.96 -7.62 5.25
N MET A 451 57.19 -8.47 4.26
CA MET A 451 56.13 -9.22 3.57
C MET A 451 55.25 -10.05 4.52
N ARG A 452 55.82 -10.66 5.57
CA ARG A 452 55.02 -11.45 6.54
C ARG A 452 54.16 -10.59 7.45
N VAL A 453 54.65 -9.43 7.86
CA VAL A 453 53.87 -8.47 8.66
C VAL A 453 52.72 -7.91 7.84
N LEU A 454 53.01 -7.46 6.61
CA LEU A 454 52.00 -6.94 5.68
C LEU A 454 50.94 -7.99 5.34
N ALA A 455 51.35 -9.24 5.09
CA ALA A 455 50.42 -10.35 4.88
C ALA A 455 49.54 -10.61 6.10
N ALA A 456 50.11 -10.63 7.32
CA ALA A 456 49.34 -10.83 8.55
C ALA A 456 48.38 -9.66 8.83
N GLN A 457 48.78 -8.43 8.51
CA GLN A 457 47.93 -7.24 8.61
C GLN A 457 46.77 -7.30 7.61
N GLN A 458 47.02 -7.70 6.36
CA GLN A 458 45.97 -7.90 5.38
C GLN A 458 44.93 -8.94 5.85
N VAL A 459 45.38 -10.09 6.35
CA VAL A 459 44.50 -11.13 6.89
C VAL A 459 43.67 -10.62 8.07
N LEU A 460 44.25 -9.82 8.98
CA LEU A 460 43.51 -9.20 10.08
C LEU A 460 42.41 -8.25 9.59
N LEU A 461 42.73 -7.37 8.64
CA LEU A 461 41.78 -6.39 8.12
C LEU A 461 40.62 -7.07 7.36
N GLU A 462 40.93 -8.10 6.56
CA GLU A 462 39.92 -8.92 5.88
C GLU A 462 39.05 -9.69 6.88
N ALA A 463 39.65 -10.30 7.91
CA ALA A 463 38.90 -11.02 8.95
C ALA A 463 38.00 -10.09 9.77
N ARG A 464 38.47 -8.87 10.07
CA ARG A 464 37.66 -7.86 10.78
C ARG A 464 36.48 -7.39 9.92
N ALA A 465 36.70 -7.09 8.65
CA ALA A 465 35.61 -6.71 7.73
C ALA A 465 34.57 -7.83 7.61
N SER A 466 35.02 -9.08 7.41
CA SER A 466 34.14 -10.24 7.34
C SER A 466 33.35 -10.49 8.63
N MET A 467 33.96 -10.26 9.80
CA MET A 467 33.29 -10.38 11.10
C MET A 467 32.20 -9.32 11.29
N LEU A 468 32.49 -8.06 10.94
CA LEU A 468 31.50 -6.97 11.02
C LEU A 468 30.31 -7.22 10.09
N GLU A 469 30.57 -7.64 8.86
CA GLU A 469 29.52 -8.01 7.90
C GLU A 469 28.69 -9.18 8.41
N ALA A 470 29.32 -10.28 8.85
CA ALA A 470 28.61 -11.45 9.36
C ALA A 470 27.79 -11.13 10.62
N ARG A 471 28.27 -10.21 11.48
CA ARG A 471 27.52 -9.74 12.63
C ARG A 471 26.30 -8.93 12.20
N ALA A 472 26.46 -8.01 11.25
CA ALA A 472 25.34 -7.22 10.73
C ALA A 472 24.28 -8.10 10.04
N THR A 473 24.68 -9.07 9.21
CA THR A 473 23.74 -10.00 8.57
C THR A 473 23.02 -10.89 9.58
N HIS A 474 23.68 -11.29 10.67
CA HIS A 474 23.02 -12.01 11.77
C HIS A 474 21.96 -11.15 12.48
N VAL A 475 22.27 -9.89 12.77
CA VAL A 475 21.30 -8.94 13.36
C VAL A 475 20.11 -8.72 12.43
N ILE A 476 20.35 -8.53 11.13
CA ILE A 476 19.29 -8.36 10.13
C ILE A 476 18.40 -9.61 10.06
N ALA A 477 19.00 -10.81 10.00
CA ALA A 477 18.25 -12.06 9.95
C ALA A 477 17.37 -12.27 11.20
N ARG A 478 17.87 -11.85 12.38
CA ARG A 478 17.09 -11.86 13.61
C ARG A 478 15.93 -10.86 13.54
N GLY A 479 16.19 -9.63 13.12
CA GLY A 479 15.16 -8.60 12.96
C GLY A 479 14.06 -9.02 11.98
N GLN A 480 14.41 -9.65 10.86
CA GLN A 480 13.45 -10.20 9.89
C GLN A 480 12.55 -11.27 10.51
N LEU A 481 13.10 -12.16 11.34
CA LEU A 481 12.31 -13.16 12.05
C LEU A 481 11.36 -12.49 13.06
N GLU A 482 11.84 -11.51 13.82
CA GLU A 482 11.02 -10.78 14.79
C GLU A 482 9.87 -10.00 14.13
N VAL A 483 10.11 -9.38 12.96
CA VAL A 483 9.07 -8.72 12.15
C VAL A 483 8.05 -9.74 11.65
N LEU A 484 8.48 -10.89 11.14
CA LEU A 484 7.57 -11.95 10.69
C LEU A 484 6.72 -12.51 11.84
N LEU A 485 7.29 -12.64 13.04
CA LEU A 485 6.59 -13.06 14.26
C LEU A 485 5.69 -11.96 14.85
N GLY A 486 5.65 -10.76 14.25
CA GLY A 486 4.79 -9.66 14.67
C GLY A 486 5.23 -8.95 15.94
N GLN A 487 6.51 -9.04 16.31
CA GLN A 487 7.04 -8.38 17.52
C GLN A 487 7.18 -6.86 17.33
N HIS A 488 7.25 -6.40 16.08
CA HIS A 488 7.35 -4.98 15.69
C HIS A 488 6.01 -4.38 15.19
N ASP A 489 4.89 -5.04 15.44
CA ASP A 489 3.54 -4.58 15.03
C ASP A 489 2.92 -3.53 15.98
N ARG A 490 3.53 -3.29 17.15
CA ARG A 490 2.97 -2.44 18.24
C ARG A 490 3.54 -1.04 18.29
#